data_AF-A0AAW9K606-F1
#
_entry.id   AF-A0AAW9K606-F1
#
_cell.length_a   1.000
_cell.length_b   1.000
_cell.length_c   1.000
_cell.angle_alpha   90.00
_cell.angle_beta   90.00
_cell.angle_gamma   90.00
#
_symmetry.space_group_name_H-M   'P 1'
#
loop_
_entity.id
_entity.type
_entity.pdbx_description
1 polymer ?
#
loop_
_entity_poly.entity_id
_entity_poly.type
_entity_poly.pdbx_seq_one_letter_code
_entity_poly.pdbx_strand_id
1 'polypeptide(L)'
;NYEKVTAKEVFVEAEKGDKVSQDILNDALSYLGITVANIANTFDPDKIVIGGGVSEAGRIVFDKIENEMERRCLKTIYNHCKVEKALLGNQAGVLGAAALAILESK
;
A
#
# COMPACT_ATOMS: atom_id res chain seq x y z
N ASN A 1 -16.73 -24.27 -1.40
CA ASN A 1 -17.49 -23.30 -0.59
C ASN A 1 -16.57 -22.14 -0.26
N TYR A 2 -16.77 -20.96 -0.86
CA TYR A 2 -15.89 -19.79 -0.70
C TYR A 2 -16.23 -18.92 0.52
N GLU A 3 -17.12 -19.38 1.40
CA GLU A 3 -17.66 -18.59 2.54
C GLU A 3 -16.61 -18.14 3.58
N LYS A 4 -15.39 -18.66 3.51
CA LYS A 4 -14.31 -18.32 4.46
C LYS A 4 -13.03 -17.82 3.79
N VAL A 5 -13.06 -17.46 2.51
CA VAL A 5 -11.86 -16.95 1.84
C VAL A 5 -11.53 -15.54 2.31
N THR A 6 -10.31 -15.37 2.81
CA THR A 6 -9.75 -14.10 3.28
C THR A 6 -8.69 -13.59 2.32
N ALA A 7 -8.41 -12.28 2.35
CA ALA A 7 -7.31 -11.70 1.56
C ALA A 7 -5.97 -12.40 1.86
N LYS A 8 -5.73 -12.79 3.11
CA LYS A 8 -4.53 -13.52 3.52
C LYS A 8 -4.38 -14.85 2.78
N GLU A 9 -5.46 -15.60 2.61
CA GLU A 9 -5.43 -16.87 1.88
C GLU A 9 -5.16 -16.64 0.40
N VAL A 10 -5.69 -15.58 -0.21
CA VAL A 10 -5.36 -15.20 -1.59
C VAL A 10 -3.86 -14.93 -1.74
N PHE A 11 -3.24 -14.21 -0.80
CA PHE A 11 -1.79 -14.02 -0.81
C PHE A 11 -1.02 -15.34 -0.69
N VAL A 12 -1.41 -16.20 0.25
CA VAL A 12 -0.76 -17.51 0.47
C VAL A 12 -0.87 -18.42 -0.75
N GLU A 13 -2.04 -18.52 -1.38
CA GLU A 13 -2.23 -19.39 -2.54
C GLU A 13 -1.55 -18.83 -3.80
N ALA A 14 -1.52 -17.50 -3.97
CA ALA A 14 -0.78 -16.87 -5.06
C ALA A 14 0.73 -17.15 -4.98
N GLU A 15 1.32 -17.14 -3.78
CA GLU A 15 2.72 -17.53 -3.54
C GLU A 15 2.98 -19.01 -3.87
N LYS A 16 1.98 -19.88 -3.71
CA LYS A 16 2.06 -21.30 -4.11
C LYS A 16 1.90 -21.52 -5.61
N GLY A 17 1.66 -20.47 -6.38
CA GLY A 17 1.47 -20.54 -7.83
C GLY A 17 0.03 -20.73 -8.28
N ASP A 18 -0.96 -20.56 -7.39
CA ASP A 18 -2.37 -20.61 -7.79
C ASP A 18 -2.71 -19.46 -8.74
N LYS A 19 -3.15 -19.81 -9.95
CA LYS A 19 -3.34 -18.83 -11.02
C LYS A 19 -4.48 -17.87 -10.73
N VAL A 20 -5.58 -18.35 -10.15
CA VAL A 20 -6.74 -17.52 -9.81
C VAL A 20 -6.35 -16.48 -8.76
N SER A 21 -5.64 -16.90 -7.72
CA SER A 21 -5.17 -16.00 -6.66
C SER A 21 -4.17 -14.98 -7.19
N GLN A 22 -3.27 -15.38 -8.07
CA GLN A 22 -2.35 -14.45 -8.74
C GLN A 22 -3.09 -13.40 -9.57
N ASP A 23 -4.12 -13.79 -10.31
CA ASP A 23 -4.91 -12.87 -11.12
C ASP A 23 -5.70 -11.89 -10.24
N ILE A 24 -6.30 -12.37 -9.14
CA ILE A 24 -6.96 -11.51 -8.13
C ILE A 24 -5.98 -10.48 -7.56
N LEU A 25 -4.78 -10.91 -7.15
CA LEU A 25 -3.77 -10.00 -6.62
C LEU A 25 -3.28 -9.02 -7.69
N ASN A 26 -3.08 -9.49 -8.93
CA ASN A 26 -2.66 -8.62 -10.01
C ASN A 26 -3.66 -7.49 -10.22
N ASP A 27 -4.96 -7.78 -10.25
CA ASP A 27 -5.99 -6.76 -10.43
C ASP A 27 -6.06 -5.81 -9.23
N ALA A 28 -6.17 -6.36 -8.02
CA ALA A 28 -6.28 -5.57 -6.80
C ALA A 28 -5.08 -4.64 -6.57
N LEU A 29 -3.86 -5.16 -6.74
CA LEU A 29 -2.63 -4.38 -6.55
C LEU A 29 -2.38 -3.39 -7.69
N SER A 30 -2.83 -3.69 -8.91
CA SER A 30 -2.79 -2.71 -10.01
C SER A 30 -3.68 -1.50 -9.70
N TYR A 31 -4.90 -1.72 -9.21
CA TYR A 31 -5.76 -0.62 -8.79
C TYR A 31 -5.18 0.16 -7.61
N LEU A 32 -4.56 -0.52 -6.63
CA LEU A 32 -3.84 0.15 -5.55
C LEU A 32 -2.72 1.05 -6.09
N GLY A 33 -1.89 0.53 -7.00
CA GLY A 33 -0.82 1.30 -7.64
C GLY A 33 -1.33 2.50 -8.43
N ILE A 34 -2.44 2.35 -9.17
CA ILE A 34 -3.12 3.45 -9.88
C ILE A 34 -3.56 4.52 -8.88
N THR A 35 -4.16 4.13 -7.76
CA THR A 35 -4.57 5.07 -6.72
C THR A 35 -3.38 5.83 -6.14
N VAL A 36 -2.28 5.14 -5.82
CA VAL A 36 -1.06 5.78 -5.31
C VAL A 36 -0.48 6.77 -6.33
N ALA A 37 -0.39 6.39 -7.60
CA ALA A 37 0.09 7.27 -8.65
C ALA A 37 -0.79 8.52 -8.83
N ASN A 38 -2.11 8.37 -8.74
CA ASN A 38 -3.03 9.49 -8.80
C ASN A 38 -2.85 10.44 -7.60
N ILE A 39 -2.71 9.90 -6.38
CA ILE A 39 -2.42 10.69 -5.17
C ILE A 39 -1.09 11.44 -5.34
N ALA A 40 -0.04 10.75 -5.78
CA ALA A 40 1.28 11.35 -5.99
C ALA A 40 1.21 12.53 -6.99
N ASN A 41 0.56 12.33 -8.14
CA ASN A 41 0.37 13.39 -9.14
C ASN A 41 -0.49 14.56 -8.65
N THR A 42 -1.40 14.32 -7.70
CA THR A 42 -2.35 15.34 -7.23
C THR A 42 -1.76 16.20 -6.12
N PHE A 43 -1.00 15.59 -5.20
CA PHE A 43 -0.54 16.25 -3.98
C PHE A 43 0.95 16.55 -3.95
N ASP A 44 1.73 15.99 -4.88
CA ASP A 44 3.19 16.11 -4.94
C ASP A 44 3.90 15.85 -3.58
N PRO A 45 3.62 14.72 -2.89
CA PRO A 45 4.18 14.47 -1.58
C PRO A 45 5.61 13.92 -1.65
N ASP A 46 6.44 14.27 -0.66
CA ASP A 46 7.75 13.62 -0.49
C ASP A 46 7.63 12.11 -0.20
N LYS A 47 6.57 11.71 0.53
CA LYS A 47 6.35 10.33 0.97
C LYS A 47 4.89 9.92 0.99
N ILE A 48 4.65 8.67 0.61
CA ILE A 48 3.38 7.96 0.78
C ILE A 48 3.64 6.72 1.63
N VAL A 49 2.92 6.59 2.75
CA VAL A 49 3.14 5.49 3.71
C VAL A 49 1.98 4.49 3.63
N ILE A 50 2.29 3.24 3.34
CA ILE A 50 1.32 2.14 3.24
C ILE A 50 1.32 1.35 4.56
N GLY A 51 0.17 1.36 5.25
CA GLY A 51 -0.04 0.63 6.50
C GLY A 51 -1.07 -0.49 6.40
N GLY A 52 -1.42 -1.05 7.56
CA GLY A 52 -2.42 -2.13 7.68
C GLY A 52 -1.92 -3.49 7.19
N GLY A 53 -2.81 -4.49 7.19
CA GLY A 53 -2.43 -5.87 6.85
C GLY A 53 -1.89 -6.07 5.43
N VAL A 54 -2.20 -5.16 4.49
CA VAL A 54 -1.70 -5.24 3.11
C VAL A 54 -0.21 -4.90 3.02
N SER A 55 0.30 -4.02 3.88
CA SER A 55 1.72 -3.66 3.88
C SER A 55 2.62 -4.77 4.45
N GLU A 56 2.00 -5.79 5.06
CA GLU A 56 2.65 -7.01 5.54
C GLU A 56 2.74 -8.11 4.46
N ALA A 57 2.05 -7.95 3.33
CA ALA A 57 1.91 -8.99 2.30
C ALA A 57 3.12 -9.12 1.35
N GLY A 58 4.29 -8.63 1.78
CA GLY A 58 5.56 -8.79 1.07
C GLY A 58 5.81 -7.79 -0.05
N ARG A 59 6.88 -8.04 -0.81
CA ARG A 59 7.41 -7.12 -1.84
C ARG A 59 6.45 -6.90 -3.01
N ILE A 60 5.63 -7.89 -3.34
CA ILE A 60 4.68 -7.83 -4.47
C ILE A 60 3.78 -6.59 -4.44
N VAL A 61 3.38 -6.14 -3.24
CA VAL A 61 2.56 -4.94 -3.07
C VAL A 61 3.33 -3.69 -3.51
N PHE A 62 4.54 -3.51 -2.99
CA PHE A 62 5.38 -2.34 -3.28
C PHE A 62 5.88 -2.37 -4.72
N ASP A 63 6.29 -3.53 -5.25
CA ASP A 63 6.71 -3.67 -6.64
C ASP A 63 5.57 -3.29 -7.60
N LYS A 64 4.32 -3.69 -7.33
CA LYS A 64 3.15 -3.30 -8.14
C LYS A 64 2.85 -1.82 -8.06
N ILE A 65 2.96 -1.22 -6.87
CA ILE A 65 2.78 0.22 -6.71
C ILE A 65 3.86 0.99 -7.49
N GLU A 66 5.12 0.61 -7.36
CA GLU A 66 6.24 1.24 -8.06
C GLU A 66 6.06 1.16 -9.59
N ASN A 67 5.68 0.00 -10.12
CA ASN A 67 5.41 -0.17 -11.56
C ASN A 67 4.30 0.76 -12.07
N GLU A 68 3.20 0.89 -11.32
CA GLU A 68 2.10 1.78 -11.72
C GLU A 68 2.47 3.25 -11.55
N MET A 69 3.28 3.60 -10.54
CA MET A 69 3.83 4.94 -10.38
C MET A 69 4.76 5.31 -11.52
N GLU A 70 5.69 4.44 -11.91
CA GLU A 70 6.60 4.68 -13.04
C GLU A 70 5.83 4.96 -14.33
N ARG A 71 4.75 4.20 -14.55
CA ARG A 71 3.93 4.30 -15.76
C ARG A 71 3.08 5.59 -15.82
N ARG A 72 2.70 6.15 -14.67
CA ARG A 72 1.61 7.15 -14.59
C ARG A 72 2.01 8.46 -13.96
N CYS A 73 3.06 8.50 -13.15
CA CYS A 73 3.49 9.73 -12.51
C CYS A 73 4.24 10.62 -13.48
N LEU A 74 4.15 11.94 -13.27
CA LEU A 74 5.12 12.87 -13.86
C LEU A 74 6.53 12.47 -13.40
N LYS A 75 7.51 12.54 -14.29
CA LYS A 75 8.87 12.04 -14.01
C LYS A 75 9.50 12.68 -12.77
N THR A 76 9.26 13.97 -12.55
CA THR A 76 9.74 14.68 -11.34
C THR A 76 9.15 14.08 -10.07
N ILE A 77 7.85 13.76 -10.08
CA ILE A 77 7.13 13.17 -8.94
C ILE A 77 7.65 11.75 -8.68
N TYR A 78 7.71 10.92 -9.71
CA TYR A 78 8.24 9.55 -9.61
C TYR A 78 9.64 9.49 -9.01
N ASN A 79 10.52 10.44 -9.37
CA ASN A 79 11.91 10.43 -8.92
C ASN A 79 12.06 10.74 -7.41
N HIS A 80 11.20 11.57 -6.82
CA HIS A 80 11.36 12.02 -5.43
C HIS A 80 10.34 11.43 -4.46
N CYS A 81 9.08 11.25 -4.85
CA CYS A 81 8.03 10.68 -3.99
C CYS A 81 8.38 9.24 -3.62
N LYS A 82 8.60 8.96 -2.33
CA LYS A 82 8.91 7.61 -1.83
C LYS A 82 7.67 6.91 -1.30
N VAL A 83 7.47 5.67 -1.71
CA VAL A 83 6.44 4.79 -1.12
C VAL A 83 7.11 3.89 -0.08
N GLU A 84 6.66 3.97 1.17
CA GLU A 84 7.29 3.27 2.29
C GLU A 84 6.27 2.47 3.10
N LYS A 85 6.74 1.41 3.76
CA LYS A 85 5.94 0.63 4.71
C LYS A 85 5.78 1.39 6.02
N ALA A 86 4.56 1.42 6.57
CA ALA A 86 4.32 1.96 7.91
C ALA A 86 5.10 1.19 8.99
N LEU A 87 5.85 1.91 9.82
CA LEU A 87 6.70 1.32 10.85
C LEU A 87 5.96 0.99 12.16
N LEU A 88 4.88 1.72 12.45
CA LEU A 88 4.18 1.64 13.74
C LEU A 88 3.06 0.59 13.76
N GLY A 89 2.79 -0.06 12.62
CA GLY A 89 1.74 -1.07 12.49
C GLY A 89 0.42 -0.63 13.13
N ASN A 90 -0.14 -1.50 13.98
CA ASN A 90 -1.41 -1.27 14.67
C ASN A 90 -1.35 -0.15 15.74
N GLN A 91 -0.15 0.31 16.11
CA GLN A 91 0.02 1.37 17.11
C GLN A 91 -0.05 2.77 16.48
N ALA A 92 -0.01 2.89 15.15
CA ALA A 92 -0.02 4.19 14.46
C ALA A 92 -1.20 5.08 14.89
N GLY A 93 -2.40 4.50 15.01
CA GLY A 93 -3.60 5.24 15.40
C GLY A 93 -3.54 5.77 16.84
N VAL A 94 -3.20 4.92 17.81
CA VAL A 94 -3.16 5.33 19.22
C VAL A 94 -2.01 6.30 19.51
N LEU A 95 -0.84 6.10 18.90
CA LEU A 95 0.29 7.02 19.04
C LEU A 95 0.00 8.37 18.37
N GLY A 96 -0.68 8.37 17.21
CA GLY A 96 -1.14 9.59 16.55
C GLY A 96 -2.13 10.37 17.41
N ALA A 97 -3.09 9.69 18.05
CA ALA A 97 -4.04 10.32 18.96
C ALA A 97 -3.36 10.93 20.19
N ALA A 98 -2.40 10.22 20.79
CA ALA A 98 -1.63 10.75 21.91
C ALA A 98 -0.78 11.97 21.50
N ALA A 99 -0.12 11.91 20.34
CA ALA A 99 0.65 13.03 19.80
C ALA A 99 -0.23 14.26 19.56
N LEU A 100 -1.42 14.07 18.98
CA LEU A 100 -2.39 15.15 18.78
C LEU A 100 -2.82 15.78 20.12
N ALA A 101 -3.17 14.97 21.12
CA ALA A 101 -3.54 15.49 22.44
C ALA A 101 -2.41 16.30 23.10
N ILE A 102 -1.15 15.87 22.95
CA ILE A 102 0.02 16.59 23.46
C ILE A 102 0.21 17.92 22.74
N LEU A 103 -0.01 17.97 21.42
CA LEU A 103 0.12 19.18 20.61
C LEU A 103 -0.94 20.23 20.97
N GLU A 104 -2.18 19.81 21.19
CA GLU A 104 -3.33 20.69 21.51
C GLU A 104 -3.40 21.09 22.99
N SER A 105 -2.62 20.44 23.87
CA SER A 105 -2.56 20.78 25.31
C SER A 105 -1.59 21.92 25.63
N LYS A 106 -0.92 22.49 24.62
CA LYS A 106 -0.05 23.66 24.74
C LYS A 106 -0.78 24.91 24.31
#